data_AF-A0A8H7ECK4-F1
#
_entry.id   AF-A0A8H7ECK4-F1
#
_cell.length_a   1.000
_cell.length_b   1.000
_cell.length_c   1.000
_cell.angle_alpha   90.00
_cell.angle_beta   90.00
_cell.angle_gamma   90.00
#
_symmetry.space_group_name_H-M   'P 1'
#
loop_
_entity.id
_entity.type
_entity.pdbx_description
1 polymer ?
#
loop_
_entity_poly.entity_id
_entity_poly.type
_entity_poly.pdbx_seq_one_letter_code
_entity_poly.pdbx_strand_id
1 'polypeptide(L)'
;MPRLDENTQQTLRDAEQGIKRRTAGAWDSFSNFALRDNVLEVAVGLILAASFTACANSLVSSIILPIISLLPFISRNLDSKFAILQSGPNYNVSISNGYNTPKQAIDDGAVVLAYGDFLDKVIRFLAIALALWVIALAYSRGSGDNIVKKQVKCKFCRKYISEKAKRCVNCTSWVDGREDRG
;
A
#
# COMPACT_ATOMS: atom_id res chain seq x y z
N MET A 1 23.13 -55.34 -6.07
CA MET A 1 21.86 -54.57 -6.19
C MET A 1 20.96 -55.35 -7.16
N PRO A 2 19.75 -55.78 -6.75
CA PRO A 2 18.87 -56.53 -7.64
C PRO A 2 18.46 -55.67 -8.84
N ARG A 3 18.63 -56.19 -10.06
CA ARG A 3 18.18 -55.51 -11.28
C ARG A 3 16.65 -55.56 -11.31
N LEU A 4 16.03 -54.40 -11.24
CA LEU A 4 14.61 -54.25 -11.57
C LEU A 4 14.38 -54.70 -13.01
N ASP A 5 13.28 -55.41 -13.22
CA ASP A 5 12.81 -55.88 -14.51
C ASP A 5 12.55 -54.72 -15.48
N GLU A 6 12.84 -54.95 -16.76
CA GLU A 6 12.91 -53.91 -17.79
C GLU A 6 11.56 -53.17 -17.99
N ASN A 7 10.45 -53.89 -17.76
CA ASN A 7 9.09 -53.35 -17.78
C ASN A 7 8.83 -52.35 -16.63
N THR A 8 9.39 -52.63 -15.44
CA THR A 8 9.28 -51.72 -14.29
C THR A 8 10.08 -50.44 -14.51
N GLN A 9 11.22 -50.51 -15.22
CA GLN A 9 11.95 -49.29 -15.59
C GLN A 9 11.21 -48.44 -16.64
N GLN A 10 10.51 -49.06 -17.60
CA GLN A 10 9.71 -48.35 -18.60
C GLN A 10 8.52 -47.63 -17.95
N THR A 11 7.77 -48.32 -17.08
CA THR A 11 6.61 -47.72 -16.38
C THR A 11 7.00 -46.54 -15.48
N LEU A 12 8.16 -46.59 -14.82
CA LEU A 12 8.68 -45.48 -14.02
C LEU A 12 9.03 -44.26 -14.90
N ARG A 13 9.64 -44.48 -16.08
CA ARG A 13 9.94 -43.40 -17.03
C ARG A 13 8.69 -42.77 -17.62
N ASP A 14 7.67 -43.57 -17.92
CA ASP A 14 6.38 -43.08 -18.46
C ASP A 14 5.59 -42.29 -17.41
N ALA A 15 5.63 -42.73 -16.15
CA ALA A 15 5.09 -41.97 -15.02
C ALA A 15 5.82 -40.64 -14.82
N GLU A 16 7.15 -40.63 -14.93
CA GLU A 16 7.98 -39.43 -14.83
C GLU A 16 7.71 -38.43 -15.97
N GLN A 17 7.52 -38.93 -17.21
CA GLN A 17 7.16 -38.12 -18.37
C GLN A 17 5.73 -37.56 -18.28
N GLY A 18 4.78 -38.33 -17.74
CA GLY A 18 3.41 -37.89 -17.49
C GLY A 18 3.33 -36.76 -16.46
N ILE A 19 4.16 -36.84 -15.40
CA ILE A 19 4.27 -35.77 -14.39
C ILE A 19 4.90 -34.52 -15.01
N LYS A 20 5.97 -34.65 -15.80
CA LYS A 20 6.65 -33.52 -16.48
C LYS A 20 5.74 -32.75 -17.44
N ARG A 21 4.90 -33.44 -18.23
CA ARG A 21 3.97 -32.77 -19.16
C ARG A 21 2.85 -32.02 -18.43
N ARG A 22 2.36 -32.57 -17.31
CA ARG A 22 1.34 -31.91 -16.48
C ARG A 22 1.89 -30.68 -15.75
N THR A 23 3.11 -30.75 -15.22
CA THR A 23 3.74 -29.60 -14.56
C THR A 23 4.14 -28.51 -15.55
N ALA A 24 4.64 -28.87 -16.73
CA ALA A 24 4.95 -27.91 -17.79
C ALA A 24 3.69 -27.20 -18.33
N GLY A 25 2.59 -27.95 -18.54
CA GLY A 25 1.33 -27.38 -19.01
C GLY A 25 0.64 -26.46 -17.98
N ALA A 26 0.75 -26.78 -16.69
CA ALA A 26 0.24 -25.93 -15.61
C ALA A 26 1.03 -24.61 -15.50
N TRP A 27 2.36 -24.66 -15.63
CA TRP A 27 3.21 -23.46 -15.63
C TRP A 27 2.96 -22.55 -16.83
N ASP A 28 2.84 -23.14 -18.03
CA ASP A 28 2.55 -22.38 -19.25
C ASP A 28 1.18 -21.71 -19.18
N SER A 29 0.18 -22.42 -18.63
CA SER A 29 -1.16 -21.86 -18.38
C SER A 29 -1.15 -20.71 -17.36
N PHE A 30 -0.35 -20.84 -16.30
CA PHE A 30 -0.19 -19.79 -15.29
C PHE A 30 0.54 -18.56 -15.85
N SER A 31 1.64 -18.75 -16.58
CA SER A 31 2.40 -17.68 -17.21
C SER A 31 1.53 -16.89 -18.20
N ASN A 32 0.79 -17.59 -19.07
CA ASN A 32 -0.15 -16.97 -20.01
C ASN A 32 -1.33 -16.25 -19.31
N PHE A 33 -1.66 -16.62 -18.07
CA PHE A 33 -2.64 -15.91 -17.26
C PHE A 33 -2.05 -14.67 -16.58
N ALA A 34 -0.86 -14.79 -15.98
CA ALA A 34 -0.20 -13.71 -15.24
C ALA A 34 0.32 -12.58 -16.15
N LEU A 35 0.74 -12.91 -17.38
CA LEU A 35 1.20 -11.96 -18.39
C LEU A 35 0.07 -11.19 -19.09
N ARG A 36 -1.19 -11.35 -18.66
CA ARG A 36 -2.27 -10.49 -19.14
C ARG A 36 -2.07 -9.09 -18.58
N ASP A 37 -1.98 -8.10 -19.48
CA ASP A 37 -1.73 -6.68 -19.13
C ASP A 37 -2.69 -6.15 -18.04
N ASN A 38 -3.98 -6.54 -18.08
CA ASN A 38 -4.97 -6.14 -17.09
C ASN A 38 -4.68 -6.65 -15.66
N VAL A 39 -4.06 -7.83 -15.52
CA VAL A 39 -3.73 -8.40 -14.21
C VAL A 39 -2.41 -7.84 -13.70
N LEU A 40 -1.42 -7.71 -14.59
CA LEU A 40 -0.09 -7.20 -14.26
C LEU A 40 -0.15 -5.74 -13.79
N GLU A 41 -0.93 -4.89 -14.45
CA GLU A 41 -1.08 -3.48 -14.06
C GLU A 41 -1.66 -3.33 -12.63
N VAL A 42 -2.71 -4.11 -12.32
CA VAL A 42 -3.32 -4.13 -10.99
C VAL A 42 -2.34 -4.65 -9.93
N ALA A 43 -1.62 -5.74 -10.24
CA ALA A 43 -0.65 -6.33 -9.32
C ALA A 43 0.50 -5.36 -9.00
N VAL A 44 1.07 -4.71 -10.02
CA VAL A 44 2.13 -3.71 -9.83
C VAL A 44 1.62 -2.52 -9.02
N GLY A 45 0.39 -2.05 -9.26
CA GLY A 45 -0.24 -1.00 -8.48
C GLY A 45 -0.35 -1.33 -6.99
N LEU A 46 -0.76 -2.56 -6.65
CA LEU A 46 -0.90 -3.01 -5.26
C LEU A 46 0.47 -3.11 -4.55
N ILE A 47 1.49 -3.63 -5.23
CA ILE A 47 2.85 -3.77 -4.68
C ILE A 47 3.44 -2.37 -4.40
N LEU A 48 3.35 -1.44 -5.35
CA LEU A 48 3.82 -0.08 -5.18
C LEU A 48 3.09 0.65 -4.04
N ALA A 49 1.77 0.46 -3.92
CA ALA A 49 0.98 1.04 -2.84
C ALA A 49 1.39 0.51 -1.46
N ALA A 50 1.61 -0.82 -1.35
CA ALA A 50 2.03 -1.45 -0.10
C ALA A 50 3.43 -0.98 0.33
N SER A 51 4.39 -0.96 -0.61
CA SER A 51 5.76 -0.50 -0.33
C SER A 51 5.80 0.98 0.05
N PHE A 52 5.04 1.84 -0.63
CA PHE A 52 4.98 3.27 -0.30
C PHE A 52 4.39 3.51 1.09
N THR A 53 3.32 2.78 1.44
CA THR A 53 2.71 2.86 2.77
C THR A 53 3.69 2.41 3.86
N ALA A 54 4.45 1.34 3.62
CA ALA A 54 5.48 0.86 4.55
C ALA A 54 6.61 1.90 4.75
N CYS A 55 7.09 2.53 3.67
CA CYS A 55 8.09 3.60 3.75
C CYS A 55 7.57 4.82 4.50
N ALA A 56 6.33 5.27 4.22
CA ALA A 56 5.70 6.38 4.92
C ALA A 56 5.55 6.09 6.42
N ASN A 57 5.07 4.89 6.77
CA ASN A 57 4.95 4.45 8.16
C ASN A 57 6.29 4.42 8.89
N SER A 58 7.35 3.94 8.20
CA SER A 58 8.71 3.90 8.76
C SER A 58 9.28 5.30 8.98
N LEU A 59 9.08 6.22 8.05
CA LEU A 59 9.49 7.62 8.18
C LEU A 59 8.81 8.29 9.37
N VAL A 60 7.49 8.12 9.50
CA VAL A 60 6.73 8.69 10.62
C VAL A 60 7.19 8.07 11.94
N SER A 61 7.28 6.75 12.01
CA SER A 61 7.59 6.06 13.27
C SER A 61 9.04 6.26 13.73
N SER A 62 9.97 6.39 12.78
CA SER A 62 11.42 6.43 13.08
C SER A 62 12.01 7.84 13.13
N ILE A 63 11.39 8.83 12.47
CA ILE A 63 11.90 10.21 12.42
C ILE A 63 10.93 11.18 13.08
N ILE A 64 9.64 11.13 12.71
CA ILE A 64 8.68 12.12 13.21
C ILE A 64 8.29 11.86 14.66
N LEU A 65 7.94 10.62 15.03
CA LEU A 65 7.52 10.29 16.40
C LEU A 65 8.60 10.59 17.45
N PRO A 66 9.91 10.30 17.25
CA PRO A 66 10.93 10.69 18.22
C PRO A 66 11.05 12.20 18.40
N ILE A 67 10.94 12.98 17.33
CA ILE A 67 10.97 14.46 17.38
C ILE A 67 9.75 14.99 18.14
N ILE A 68 8.56 14.42 17.90
CA ILE A 68 7.33 14.80 18.61
C ILE A 68 7.37 14.35 20.08
N SER A 69 7.94 13.17 20.38
CA SER A 69 8.08 12.63 21.73
C SER A 69 9.04 13.45 22.61
N LEU A 70 9.96 14.18 21.98
CA LEU A 70 10.86 15.08 22.69
C LEU A 70 10.18 16.40 23.10
N LEU A 71 9.07 16.78 22.45
CA LEU A 71 8.28 17.96 22.82
C LEU A 71 7.46 17.70 24.10
N PRO A 72 7.54 18.56 25.12
CA PRO A 72 6.89 18.35 26.42
C PRO A 72 5.35 18.42 26.39
N PHE A 73 4.76 18.85 25.28
CA PHE A 73 3.31 19.05 25.15
C PHE A 73 2.52 17.77 24.82
N ILE A 74 3.17 16.72 24.29
CA ILE A 74 2.52 15.46 23.92
C ILE A 74 3.06 14.37 24.83
N SER A 75 2.20 13.88 25.72
CA SER A 75 2.52 12.90 26.77
C SER A 75 3.30 11.70 26.22
N ARG A 76 4.47 11.42 26.80
CA ARG A 76 5.44 10.38 26.40
C ARG A 76 4.95 8.92 26.44
N ASN A 77 3.66 8.68 26.67
CA ASN A 77 3.08 7.38 26.97
C ASN A 77 1.58 7.36 26.63
N LEU A 78 1.23 7.61 25.36
CA LEU A 78 -0.15 7.42 24.90
C LEU A 78 -0.50 5.93 24.79
N ASP A 79 0.43 5.09 24.33
CA ASP A 79 0.20 3.65 24.14
C ASP A 79 -0.13 2.91 25.46
N SER A 80 0.46 3.33 26.58
CA SER A 80 0.21 2.74 27.91
C SER A 80 -1.02 3.32 28.62
N LYS A 81 -1.74 4.26 27.98
CA LYS A 81 -3.01 4.78 28.46
C LYS A 81 -4.15 3.89 27.95
N PHE A 82 -4.47 2.87 28.74
CA PHE A 82 -5.61 2.00 28.53
C PHE A 82 -6.56 2.06 29.73
N ALA A 83 -7.86 1.97 29.48
CA ALA A 83 -8.89 1.86 30.52
C ALA A 83 -9.40 0.43 30.53
N ILE A 84 -9.39 -0.22 31.70
CA ILE A 84 -9.95 -1.57 31.86
C ILE A 84 -11.42 -1.41 32.26
N LEU A 85 -12.33 -2.00 31.49
CA LEU A 85 -13.77 -1.98 31.79
C LEU A 85 -14.21 -3.19 32.61
N GLN A 86 -13.53 -4.33 32.44
CA GLN A 86 -13.77 -5.56 33.19
C GLN A 86 -12.42 -6.19 33.53
N SER A 87 -12.13 -6.34 34.82
CA SER A 87 -10.90 -6.92 35.34
C SER A 87 -10.89 -8.44 35.18
N GLY A 88 -9.81 -8.97 34.60
CA GLY A 88 -9.52 -10.40 34.55
C GLY A 88 -9.06 -10.97 35.91
N PRO A 89 -8.91 -12.30 36.03
CA PRO A 89 -8.60 -12.99 37.29
C PRO A 89 -7.23 -12.63 37.89
N ASN A 90 -6.29 -12.12 37.10
CA ASN A 90 -4.95 -11.72 37.54
C ASN A 90 -4.81 -10.19 37.73
N TYR A 91 -5.89 -9.51 38.11
CA TYR A 91 -5.84 -8.07 38.37
C TYR A 91 -4.99 -7.74 39.60
N ASN A 92 -3.84 -7.12 39.36
CA ASN A 92 -2.98 -6.58 40.40
C ASN A 92 -3.62 -5.28 40.95
N VAL A 93 -3.95 -5.22 42.24
CA VAL A 93 -4.54 -4.02 42.89
C VAL A 93 -3.46 -2.96 43.23
N SER A 94 -2.19 -3.33 43.18
CA SER A 94 -1.05 -2.51 43.61
C SER A 94 -0.50 -1.56 42.53
N ILE A 95 -0.94 -1.69 41.28
CA ILE A 95 -0.59 -0.89 40.11
C ILE A 95 -1.86 -0.15 39.70
N SER A 96 -1.80 1.17 39.48
CA SER A 96 -2.98 2.02 39.23
C SER A 96 -3.85 1.59 38.03
N ASN A 97 -3.37 0.68 37.19
CA ASN A 97 -4.04 0.15 36.00
C ASN A 97 -4.04 -1.39 35.90
N GLY A 98 -3.74 -2.16 36.95
CA GLY A 98 -3.90 -3.63 36.98
C GLY A 98 -2.97 -4.47 36.11
N TYR A 99 -2.41 -3.90 35.03
CA TYR A 99 -1.49 -4.53 34.09
C TYR A 99 -0.42 -3.52 33.66
N ASN A 100 0.76 -4.00 33.24
CA ASN A 100 1.82 -3.13 32.73
C ASN A 100 1.75 -2.94 31.21
N THR A 101 1.05 -3.83 30.49
CA THR A 101 0.88 -3.76 29.04
C THR A 101 -0.54 -4.10 28.63
N PRO A 102 -1.08 -3.48 27.57
CA PRO A 102 -2.41 -3.80 27.04
C PRO A 102 -2.49 -5.23 26.50
N LYS A 103 -1.38 -5.83 26.04
CA LYS A 103 -1.31 -7.22 25.58
C LYS A 103 -1.59 -8.23 26.69
N GLN A 104 -0.99 -8.00 27.86
CA GLN A 104 -1.20 -8.86 29.03
C GLN A 104 -2.65 -8.84 29.51
N ALA A 105 -3.30 -7.68 29.43
CA ALA A 105 -4.71 -7.54 29.80
C ALA A 105 -5.66 -8.25 28.82
N ILE A 106 -5.32 -8.29 27.52
CA ILE A 106 -6.08 -9.06 26.52
C ILE A 106 -5.90 -10.57 26.75
N ASP A 107 -4.68 -11.03 27.04
CA ASP A 107 -4.39 -12.44 27.28
C ASP A 107 -5.10 -12.99 28.54
N ASP A 108 -5.31 -12.13 29.54
CA ASP A 108 -6.09 -12.45 30.75
C ASP A 108 -7.62 -12.35 30.55
N GLY A 109 -8.08 -12.06 29.34
CA GLY A 109 -9.51 -11.94 29.02
C GLY A 109 -10.17 -10.70 29.61
N ALA A 110 -9.40 -9.69 30.02
CA ALA A 110 -9.94 -8.41 30.45
C ALA A 110 -10.44 -7.62 29.23
N VAL A 111 -11.59 -6.95 29.38
CA VAL A 111 -12.10 -6.06 28.34
C VAL A 111 -11.40 -4.71 28.48
N VAL A 112 -10.49 -4.42 27.56
CA VAL A 112 -9.62 -3.23 27.59
C VAL A 112 -10.03 -2.24 26.51
N LEU A 113 -10.33 -1.00 26.90
CA LEU A 113 -10.38 0.15 26.00
C LEU A 113 -8.99 0.79 25.89
N ALA A 114 -8.21 0.34 24.90
CA ALA A 114 -6.91 0.90 24.57
C ALA A 114 -7.05 2.18 23.72
N TYR A 115 -7.55 3.26 24.32
CA TYR A 115 -7.66 4.57 23.65
C TYR A 115 -6.30 5.14 23.23
N GLY A 116 -5.23 4.70 23.90
CA GLY A 116 -3.85 4.98 23.58
C GLY A 116 -3.40 4.58 22.17
N ASP A 117 -3.61 3.32 21.80
CA ASP A 117 -3.24 2.80 20.47
C ASP A 117 -4.05 3.49 19.36
N PHE A 118 -5.35 3.73 19.61
CA PHE A 118 -6.20 4.44 18.66
C PHE A 118 -5.67 5.85 18.37
N LEU A 119 -5.29 6.60 19.41
CA LEU A 119 -4.76 7.95 19.25
C LEU A 119 -3.38 7.96 18.60
N ASP A 120 -2.54 6.95 18.84
CA ASP A 120 -1.29 6.72 18.08
C ASP A 120 -1.58 6.54 16.58
N LYS A 121 -2.57 5.74 16.19
CA LYS A 121 -2.93 5.58 14.76
C LYS A 121 -3.44 6.87 14.13
N VAL A 122 -4.25 7.65 14.85
CA VAL A 122 -4.73 8.95 14.37
C VAL A 122 -3.58 9.94 14.19
N ILE A 123 -2.66 10.02 15.15
CA ILE A 123 -1.47 10.89 15.05
C ILE A 123 -0.60 10.46 13.87
N ARG A 124 -0.38 9.16 13.67
CA ARG A 124 0.38 8.63 12.52
C ARG A 124 -0.28 9.00 11.19
N PHE A 125 -1.59 8.87 11.08
CA PHE A 125 -2.33 9.26 9.87
C PHE A 125 -2.13 10.75 9.53
N LEU A 126 -2.27 11.63 10.53
CA LEU A 126 -2.03 13.07 10.36
C LEU A 126 -0.57 13.38 9.99
N ALA A 127 0.39 12.67 10.61
CA ALA A 127 1.80 12.84 10.32
C ALA A 127 2.17 12.42 8.89
N ILE A 128 1.58 11.33 8.37
CA ILE A 128 1.77 10.92 6.97
C ILE A 128 1.19 11.98 6.02
N ALA A 129 -0.03 12.47 6.28
CA ALA A 129 -0.65 13.51 5.47
C ALA A 129 0.21 14.79 5.43
N LEU A 130 0.75 15.21 6.58
CA LEU A 130 1.64 16.36 6.67
C LEU A 130 2.98 16.12 5.97
N ALA A 131 3.56 14.93 6.08
CA ALA A 131 4.80 14.57 5.38
C ALA A 131 4.63 14.63 3.86
N LEU A 132 3.53 14.08 3.31
CA LEU A 132 3.22 14.17 1.88
C LEU A 132 3.02 15.62 1.44
N TRP A 133 2.39 16.44 2.27
CA TRP A 133 2.22 17.86 2.01
C TRP A 133 3.56 18.63 1.97
N VAL A 134 4.47 18.35 2.91
CA VAL A 134 5.82 18.97 2.92
C VAL A 134 6.61 18.57 1.66
N ILE A 135 6.53 17.31 1.24
CA ILE A 135 7.17 16.85 -0.01
C ILE A 135 6.57 17.55 -1.22
N ALA A 136 5.24 17.66 -1.29
CA ALA A 136 4.56 18.38 -2.37
C ALA A 136 4.96 19.86 -2.39
N LEU A 137 5.08 20.50 -1.23
CA LEU A 137 5.53 21.88 -1.11
C LEU A 137 6.98 22.04 -1.56
N ALA A 138 7.88 21.16 -1.10
CA ALA A 138 9.28 21.16 -1.51
C ALA A 138 9.42 20.98 -3.02
N TYR A 139 8.64 20.06 -3.61
CA TYR A 139 8.60 19.85 -5.05
C TYR A 139 8.06 21.07 -5.79
N SER A 140 6.95 21.65 -5.35
CA SER A 140 6.36 22.85 -5.97
C SER A 140 7.28 24.08 -5.91
N ARG A 141 8.15 24.14 -4.88
CA ARG A 141 9.12 25.23 -4.73
C ARG A 141 10.38 25.01 -5.59
N GLY A 142 10.77 23.76 -5.81
CA GLY A 142 11.95 23.39 -6.60
C GLY A 142 11.69 23.19 -8.09
N SER A 143 10.50 22.73 -8.46
CA SER A 143 10.11 22.45 -9.84
C SER A 143 9.04 23.45 -10.25
N GLY A 144 9.42 24.48 -11.03
CA GLY A 144 8.50 25.47 -11.58
C GLY A 144 7.49 24.92 -12.59
N ASP A 145 7.58 23.62 -12.91
CA ASP A 145 6.65 22.90 -13.76
C ASP A 145 5.65 22.10 -12.92
N ASN A 146 4.37 22.46 -13.06
CA ASN A 146 3.27 21.69 -12.47
C ASN A 146 3.26 20.28 -13.07
N ILE A 147 3.40 19.25 -12.23
CA ILE A 147 3.36 17.83 -12.65
C ILE A 147 2.07 17.51 -13.43
N VAL A 148 0.98 18.22 -13.10
CA VAL A 148 -0.30 18.14 -13.79
C VAL A 148 -0.25 19.06 -15.01
N LYS A 149 0.05 18.49 -16.18
CA LYS A 149 -0.16 19.18 -17.46
C LYS A 149 -1.64 19.56 -17.55
N LYS A 150 -1.94 20.86 -17.56
CA LYS A 150 -3.30 21.38 -17.68
C LYS A 150 -3.92 20.85 -18.98
N GLN A 151 -5.06 20.18 -18.84
CA GLN A 151 -5.82 19.68 -19.97
C GLN A 151 -7.00 20.61 -20.23
N VAL A 152 -7.18 21.01 -21.48
CA VAL A 152 -8.29 21.86 -21.93
C VAL A 152 -9.27 21.02 -22.74
N LYS A 153 -10.56 21.32 -22.64
CA LYS A 153 -11.58 20.68 -23.50
C LYS A 153 -11.51 21.28 -24.89
N CYS A 154 -11.50 20.42 -25.90
CA CYS A 154 -11.70 20.84 -27.29
C CYS A 154 -13.10 21.44 -27.48
N LYS A 155 -13.22 22.58 -28.19
CA LYS A 155 -14.53 23.15 -28.55
C LYS A 155 -15.40 22.21 -29.38
N PHE A 156 -14.79 21.45 -30.29
CA PHE A 156 -15.51 20.61 -31.26
C PHE A 156 -15.87 19.23 -30.70
N CYS A 157 -14.87 18.43 -30.30
CA CYS A 157 -15.12 17.05 -29.85
C CYS A 157 -15.35 16.89 -28.34
N ARG A 158 -15.21 17.97 -27.55
CA ARG A 158 -15.34 17.98 -26.08
C ARG A 158 -14.41 17.01 -25.32
N LYS A 159 -13.50 16.30 -25.99
CA LYS A 159 -12.45 15.51 -25.34
C LYS A 159 -11.37 16.42 -24.75
N TYR A 160 -10.72 15.94 -23.70
CA TYR A 160 -9.59 16.62 -23.06
C TYR A 160 -8.32 16.47 -23.91
N ILE A 161 -7.61 17.57 -24.11
CA ILE A 161 -6.37 17.66 -24.88
C ILE A 161 -5.35 18.45 -24.03
N SER A 162 -4.06 18.23 -24.27
CA SER A 162 -3.03 19.09 -23.68
C SER A 162 -3.17 20.55 -24.16
N GLU A 163 -2.95 21.50 -23.25
CA GLU A 163 -3.01 22.94 -23.56
C GLU A 163 -2.02 23.37 -24.66
N LYS A 164 -0.91 22.64 -24.81
CA LYS A 164 0.13 22.91 -25.82
C LYS A 164 -0.17 22.30 -27.20
N ALA A 165 -1.26 21.58 -27.37
CA ALA A 165 -1.59 20.95 -28.65
C ALA A 165 -2.17 21.96 -29.64
N LYS A 166 -1.51 22.13 -30.80
CA LYS A 166 -2.03 22.96 -31.89
C LYS A 166 -3.21 22.31 -32.62
N ARG A 167 -3.27 20.97 -32.62
CA ARG A 167 -4.27 20.17 -33.33
C ARG A 167 -4.84 19.08 -32.43
N CYS A 168 -6.16 18.88 -32.48
CA CYS A 168 -6.80 17.83 -31.71
C CYS A 168 -6.50 16.44 -32.29
N VAL A 169 -6.08 15.49 -31.44
CA VAL A 169 -5.86 14.08 -31.85
C VAL A 169 -7.15 13.39 -32.30
N ASN A 170 -8.30 13.73 -31.71
CA ASN A 170 -9.55 13.00 -31.94
C ASN A 170 -10.38 13.55 -33.11
N CYS A 171 -10.49 14.88 -33.27
CA CYS A 171 -11.26 15.49 -34.36
C CYS A 171 -10.40 16.20 -35.39
N THR A 172 -9.07 16.22 -35.24
CA THR A 172 -8.11 16.88 -36.18
C THR A 172 -8.33 18.38 -36.40
N SER A 173 -9.27 18.98 -35.67
CA SER A 173 -9.58 20.40 -35.70
C SER A 173 -8.44 21.22 -35.07
N TRP A 174 -8.30 22.46 -35.53
CA TRP A 174 -7.32 23.40 -35.01
C TRP A 174 -7.84 24.07 -33.74
N VAL A 175 -7.08 23.97 -32.65
CA VAL A 175 -7.46 24.57 -31.34
C VAL A 175 -7.04 26.04 -31.25
N ASP A 176 -6.24 26.52 -32.20
CA ASP A 176 -5.67 27.87 -32.30
C ASP A 176 -6.68 28.94 -32.80
N GLY A 177 -7.98 28.61 -32.82
CA GLY A 177 -9.07 29.54 -33.19
C GLY A 177 -9.11 29.96 -34.66
N ARG A 178 -8.32 29.34 -35.54
CA ARG A 178 -8.29 29.66 -36.99
C ARG A 178 -9.54 29.21 -37.73
N GLU A 179 -10.21 28.18 -37.21
CA GLU A 179 -11.47 27.67 -37.75
C GLU A 179 -12.68 28.50 -37.31
N ASP A 180 -12.54 29.33 -36.27
CA ASP A 180 -13.62 30.18 -35.74
C ASP A 180 -13.74 31.53 -36.49
N ARG A 181 -12.85 31.81 -37.46
CA ARG A 181 -12.77 33.09 -38.20
C ARG A 181 -13.40 33.07 -39.61
N GLY A 182 -14.28 32.12 -39.87
CA GLY A 182 -15.01 31.97 -41.14
C GLY A 182 -16.43 32.49 -41.07
#